data_AF-T1C2U1-F1
#
_entry.id   AF-T1C2U1-F1
#
_cell.length_a   1.000
_cell.length_b   1.000
_cell.length_c   1.000
_cell.angle_alpha   90.00
_cell.angle_beta   90.00
_cell.angle_gamma   90.00
#
_symmetry.space_group_name_H-M   'P 1'
#
loop_
_entity.id
_entity.type
_entity.pdbx_description
1 polymer ?
#
loop_
_entity_poly.entity_id
_entity_poly.type
_entity_poly.pdbx_seq_one_letter_code
_entity_poly.pdbx_strand_id
1 'polypeptide(L)'
;IPTSPELLRRLGCRVVTLNGHVDGTFPGHLSEPTEANVGDLLKTVVALGADLGIVHDGDADRAIFVDAEGRYVPGEASLTLLARDRVAQHGGGVVVTP
;
A
#
# COMPACT_ATOMS: atom_id res chain seq x y z
N ILE A 1 -14.82 -6.45 -9.68
CA ILE A 1 -13.75 -5.51 -10.10
C ILE A 1 -12.99 -5.13 -8.83
N PRO A 2 -11.66 -5.29 -8.77
CA PRO A 2 -10.90 -4.92 -7.57
C PRO A 2 -11.01 -3.42 -7.27
N THR A 3 -11.29 -3.07 -6.02
CA THR A 3 -11.63 -1.69 -5.61
C THR A 3 -10.46 -0.72 -5.79
N SER A 4 -9.28 -1.02 -5.24
CA SER A 4 -8.15 -0.08 -5.21
C SER A 4 -7.63 0.31 -6.61
N PRO A 5 -7.40 -0.62 -7.57
CA PRO A 5 -6.94 -0.25 -8.91
C PRO A 5 -7.91 0.67 -9.65
N GLU A 6 -9.22 0.44 -9.51
CA GLU A 6 -10.24 1.26 -10.15
C GLU A 6 -10.34 2.65 -9.52
N LEU A 7 -10.31 2.73 -8.18
CA LEU A 7 -10.28 3.99 -7.47
C LEU A 7 -9.08 4.85 -7.87
N LEU A 8 -7.88 4.27 -7.91
CA LEU A 8 -6.66 4.98 -8.28
C LEU A 8 -6.69 5.47 -9.73
N ARG A 9 -7.21 4.68 -10.67
CA ARG A 9 -7.40 5.13 -12.06
C ARG A 9 -8.37 6.31 -12.14
N ARG A 10 -9.45 6.30 -11.38
CA ARG A 10 -10.40 7.43 -11.29
C ARG A 10 -9.79 8.68 -10.67
N LEU A 11 -8.79 8.53 -9.81
CA LEU A 11 -7.98 9.64 -9.28
C LEU A 11 -6.89 10.13 -10.25
N GLY A 12 -6.80 9.56 -11.46
CA GLY A 12 -5.84 9.97 -12.49
C GLY A 12 -4.49 9.25 -12.43
N CYS A 13 -4.34 8.21 -11.60
CA CYS A 13 -3.10 7.45 -11.51
C CYS A 13 -2.95 6.49 -12.69
N ARG A 14 -1.72 6.34 -13.19
CA ARG A 14 -1.34 5.22 -14.06
C ARG A 14 -1.09 3.99 -13.19
N VAL A 15 -1.97 2.99 -13.27
CA VAL A 15 -1.95 1.82 -12.37
C VAL A 15 -1.48 0.57 -13.09
N VAL A 16 -0.46 -0.07 -12.53
CA VAL A 16 -0.03 -1.44 -12.85
C VAL A 16 -0.38 -2.34 -11.66
N THR A 17 -0.91 -3.53 -11.92
CA THR A 17 -1.34 -4.46 -10.86
C THR A 17 -0.47 -5.71 -10.86
N LEU A 18 -0.03 -6.13 -9.67
CA LEU A 18 0.49 -7.47 -9.40
C LEU A 18 -0.59 -8.27 -8.68
N ASN A 19 -0.75 -9.56 -9.01
CA ASN A 19 -1.78 -10.42 -8.39
C ASN A 19 -3.20 -9.81 -8.42
N GLY A 20 -3.54 -9.06 -9.46
CA GLY A 20 -4.80 -8.31 -9.56
C GLY A 20 -6.07 -9.15 -9.81
N HIS A 21 -5.94 -10.47 -9.86
CA HIS A 21 -7.06 -11.41 -9.99
C HIS A 21 -7.36 -12.03 -8.63
N VAL A 22 -8.64 -12.13 -8.28
CA VAL A 22 -9.08 -12.70 -7.00
C VAL A 22 -8.94 -14.22 -7.06
N ASP A 23 -7.98 -14.76 -6.32
CA ASP A 23 -7.73 -16.19 -6.19
C ASP A 23 -7.42 -16.55 -4.73
N GLY A 24 -8.31 -17.33 -4.11
CA GLY A 24 -8.20 -17.73 -2.70
C GLY A 24 -7.11 -18.76 -2.41
N THR A 25 -6.41 -19.25 -3.43
CA THR A 25 -5.23 -20.12 -3.26
C THR A 25 -3.93 -19.33 -3.04
N PHE A 26 -3.97 -18.00 -3.21
CA PHE A 26 -2.86 -17.07 -3.01
C PHE A 26 -1.55 -17.50 -3.73
N PRO A 27 -1.57 -17.69 -5.06
CA PRO A 27 -0.43 -18.25 -5.80
C PRO A 27 0.78 -17.32 -5.91
N GLY A 28 0.60 -16.00 -5.68
CA GLY A 28 1.68 -15.02 -5.81
C GLY A 28 2.55 -14.91 -4.56
N HIS A 29 1.93 -14.68 -3.40
CA HIS A 29 2.58 -14.63 -2.09
C HIS A 29 1.54 -14.92 -0.99
N LEU A 30 1.99 -15.23 0.22
CA LEU A 30 1.10 -15.33 1.37
C LEU A 30 0.31 -14.03 1.56
N SER A 31 -0.95 -14.14 1.96
CA SER A 31 -1.90 -13.04 2.10
C SER A 31 -1.63 -12.15 3.33
N GLU A 32 -0.38 -11.77 3.54
CA GLU A 32 0.08 -10.90 4.61
C GLU A 32 1.15 -9.94 4.08
N PRO A 33 0.97 -8.61 4.20
CA PRO A 33 1.83 -7.61 3.57
C PRO A 33 3.11 -7.33 4.39
N THR A 34 3.84 -8.37 4.79
CA THR A 34 5.14 -8.23 5.47
C THR A 34 6.27 -7.94 4.47
N GLU A 35 7.38 -7.38 4.94
CA GLU A 35 8.56 -7.14 4.09
C GLU A 35 9.03 -8.40 3.34
N ALA A 36 8.95 -9.57 3.99
CA ALA A 36 9.32 -10.85 3.40
C ALA A 36 8.40 -11.27 2.24
N ASN A 37 7.14 -10.87 2.24
CA ASN A 37 6.14 -11.29 1.26
C ASN A 37 6.01 -10.33 0.06
N VAL A 38 6.56 -9.12 0.15
CA VAL A 38 6.35 -8.05 -0.86
C VAL A 38 7.50 -7.86 -1.83
N GLY A 39 8.46 -8.80 -1.86
CA GLY A 39 9.70 -8.66 -2.65
C GLY A 39 9.46 -8.38 -4.15
N ASP A 40 8.40 -8.93 -4.74
CA ASP A 40 8.06 -8.67 -6.14
C ASP A 40 7.51 -7.26 -6.36
N LEU A 41 6.79 -6.70 -5.38
CA LEU A 41 6.35 -5.31 -5.42
C LEU A 41 7.56 -4.37 -5.33
N LEU A 42 8.49 -4.61 -4.40
CA LEU A 42 9.71 -3.81 -4.24
C LEU A 42 10.48 -3.71 -5.57
N LYS A 43 10.73 -4.86 -6.21
CA LYS A 43 11.42 -4.94 -7.51
C LYS A 43 10.65 -4.25 -8.62
N THR A 44 9.33 -4.43 -8.66
CA THR A 44 8.47 -3.88 -9.72
C THR A 44 8.42 -2.36 -9.66
N VAL A 45 8.36 -1.77 -8.47
CA VAL A 45 8.38 -0.30 -8.31
C VAL A 45 9.64 0.28 -8.94
N VAL A 46 10.81 -0.26 -8.61
CA VAL A 46 12.09 0.18 -9.17
C VAL A 46 12.16 -0.08 -10.67
N ALA A 47 11.78 -1.28 -11.12
CA ALA A 47 11.87 -1.67 -12.52
C ALA A 47 10.98 -0.82 -13.45
N LEU A 48 9.84 -0.36 -12.95
CA LEU A 48 8.90 0.48 -13.71
C LEU A 48 9.12 1.99 -13.50
N GLY A 49 10.00 2.37 -12.56
CA GLY A 49 10.13 3.75 -12.11
C GLY A 49 8.80 4.29 -11.58
N ALA A 50 8.07 3.48 -10.81
CA ALA A 50 6.80 3.88 -10.21
C ALA A 50 7.03 4.78 -8.99
N ASP A 51 6.16 5.76 -8.77
CA ASP A 51 6.29 6.70 -7.65
C ASP A 51 5.88 6.08 -6.30
N LEU A 52 5.04 5.03 -6.33
CA LEU A 52 4.46 4.40 -5.15
C LEU A 52 4.04 2.96 -5.45
N GLY A 53 4.37 2.03 -4.54
CA GLY A 53 3.77 0.71 -4.45
C GLY A 53 2.78 0.61 -3.30
N ILE A 54 1.70 -0.16 -3.50
CA ILE A 54 0.66 -0.42 -2.50
C ILE A 54 0.39 -1.93 -2.49
N VAL A 55 0.35 -2.53 -1.31
CA VAL A 55 -0.06 -3.92 -1.09
C VAL A 55 -1.13 -4.00 -0.01
N HIS A 56 -2.03 -4.96 -0.17
CA HIS A 56 -3.11 -5.27 0.76
C HIS A 56 -2.98 -6.72 1.26
N ASP A 57 -3.56 -7.03 2.42
CA ASP A 57 -3.92 -8.40 2.78
C ASP A 57 -5.23 -8.85 2.12
N GLY A 58 -5.70 -10.05 2.48
CA GLY A 58 -6.69 -10.80 1.69
C GLY A 58 -8.08 -10.18 1.70
N ASP A 59 -8.48 -9.57 2.80
CA ASP A 59 -9.71 -8.79 2.95
C ASP A 59 -9.50 -7.28 2.76
N ALA A 60 -8.25 -6.85 2.58
CA ALA A 60 -7.83 -5.50 2.24
C ALA A 60 -8.20 -4.42 3.28
N ASP A 61 -8.29 -4.78 4.56
CA ASP A 61 -8.42 -3.81 5.65
C ASP A 61 -7.07 -3.15 6.00
N ARG A 62 -5.95 -3.79 5.65
CA ARG A 62 -4.61 -3.24 5.77
C ARG A 62 -4.03 -2.83 4.42
N ALA A 63 -3.21 -1.78 4.48
CA ALA A 63 -2.41 -1.33 3.35
C ALA A 63 -0.99 -1.03 3.83
N ILE A 64 -0.01 -1.51 3.08
CA ILE A 64 1.41 -1.19 3.26
C ILE A 64 1.95 -0.58 1.98
N PHE A 65 2.92 0.32 2.14
CA PHE A 65 3.45 1.14 1.07
C PHE A 65 4.90 0.79 0.78
N VAL A 66 5.28 1.02 -0.48
CA VAL A 66 6.65 0.92 -0.97
C VAL A 66 6.99 2.23 -1.64
N ASP A 67 8.12 2.83 -1.29
CA ASP A 67 8.55 4.10 -1.90
C ASP A 67 9.17 3.90 -3.28
N ALA A 68 9.45 5.01 -3.99
CA ALA A 68 9.98 5.00 -5.35
C ALA A 68 11.37 4.32 -5.47
N GLU A 69 12.12 4.21 -4.37
CA GLU A 69 13.40 3.49 -4.33
C GLU A 69 13.22 1.98 -4.07
N GLY A 70 11.97 1.49 -3.98
CA GLY A 70 11.67 0.10 -3.71
C GLY A 70 11.89 -0.31 -2.27
N ARG A 71 11.80 0.63 -1.31
CA ARG A 71 11.95 0.35 0.12
C ARG A 71 10.58 0.12 0.76
N TYR A 72 10.52 -0.89 1.62
CA TYR A 72 9.34 -1.16 2.44
C TYR A 72 9.12 -0.02 3.45
N VAL A 73 7.90 0.51 3.50
CA VAL A 73 7.52 1.54 4.48
C VAL A 73 6.75 0.88 5.63
N PRO A 74 7.28 0.87 6.86
CA PRO A 74 6.57 0.33 8.01
C PRO A 74 5.21 1.02 8.23
N GLY A 75 4.21 0.25 8.67
CA GLY A 75 2.86 0.77 8.92
C GLY A 75 2.84 1.94 9.90
N GLU A 76 3.71 1.92 10.91
CA GLU A 76 3.89 2.99 11.89
C GLU A 76 4.32 4.33 11.25
N ALA A 77 5.17 4.27 10.22
CA ALA A 77 5.59 5.47 9.49
C ALA A 77 4.43 6.08 8.71
N SER A 78 3.59 5.23 8.11
CA SER A 78 2.38 5.65 7.39
C SER A 78 1.34 6.24 8.35
N LEU A 79 1.11 5.59 9.50
CA LEU A 79 0.27 6.12 10.57
C LEU A 79 0.76 7.48 11.04
N THR A 80 2.05 7.62 11.31
CA THR A 80 2.66 8.88 11.77
C THR A 80 2.47 10.00 10.76
N LEU A 81 2.69 9.71 9.47
CA LEU A 81 2.53 10.69 8.39
C LEU A 81 1.08 11.17 8.28
N LEU A 82 0.13 10.24 8.23
CA LEU A 82 -1.30 10.54 8.11
C LEU A 82 -1.84 11.23 9.36
N ALA A 83 -1.46 10.77 10.54
CA ALA A 83 -1.87 11.38 11.81
C ALA A 83 -1.37 12.82 11.91
N ARG A 84 -0.10 13.09 11.56
CA ARG A 84 0.47 14.44 11.54
C ARG A 84 -0.31 15.37 10.61
N ASP A 85 -0.60 14.92 9.39
CA ASP A 85 -1.39 15.69 8.43
C ASP A 85 -2.79 16.02 8.97
N ARG A 86 -3.48 15.03 9.54
CA ARG A 86 -4.83 15.21 10.07
C ARG A 86 -4.86 16.13 11.28
N VAL A 87 -3.93 15.98 12.23
CA VAL A 87 -3.84 16.86 13.41
C VAL A 87 -3.56 18.31 12.99
N ALA A 88 -2.67 18.52 12.02
CA ALA A 88 -2.37 19.85 11.51
C ALA A 88 -3.58 20.52 10.84
N GLN A 89 -4.34 19.77 10.02
CA GLN A 89 -5.53 20.27 9.34
C GLN A 89 -6.66 20.67 10.30
N HIS A 90 -6.75 20.04 11.49
CA HIS A 90 -7.80 20.28 12.47
C HIS A 90 -7.37 21.17 13.64
N GLY A 91 -6.13 21.66 13.65
CA GLY A 91 -5.60 22.52 14.73
C GLY A 91 -5.40 21.80 16.06
N GLY A 92 -5.19 20.48 16.03
CA GLY A 92 -5.11 19.62 17.21
C GLY A 92 -5.96 18.35 17.04
N GLY A 93 -5.99 17.50 18.08
CA GLY A 93 -6.80 16.29 18.10
C GLY A 93 -6.17 15.16 18.93
N VAL A 94 -6.89 14.04 19.03
CA VAL A 94 -6.42 12.83 19.68
C VAL A 94 -6.14 11.77 18.61
N VAL A 95 -4.95 11.18 18.68
CA VAL A 95 -4.56 10.01 17.89
C VAL A 95 -4.50 8.84 18.84
N VAL A 96 -5.23 7.76 18.55
CA VAL A 96 -5.26 6.56 19.39
C VAL A 96 -4.41 5.49 18.72
N THR A 97 -3.47 4.94 19.48
CA THR A 97 -2.64 3.79 19.16
C THR A 97 -2.71 2.81 20.34
N PRO A 98 -2.53 1.49 20.15
CA PRO A 98 -2.40 0.53 21.24
C PRO A 98 -1.29 0.88 22.23
#